data_AF-A0A3E1NRB6-F1
#
_entry.id   AF-A0A3E1NRB6-F1
#
_cell.length_a   1.000
_cell.length_b   1.000
_cell.length_c   1.000
_cell.angle_alpha   90.00
_cell.angle_beta   90.00
_cell.angle_gamma   90.00
#
_symmetry.space_group_name_H-M   'P 1'
#
loop_
_entity.id
_entity.type
_entity.pdbx_description
1 polymer ?
#
loop_
_entity_poly.entity_id
_entity_poly.type
_entity_poly.pdbx_seq_one_letter_code
_entity_poly.pdbx_strand_id
1 'polypeptide(L)' 'MKRGAGIFLLVALVLLIPVLTQAQCSICTKTASQLGEGPAKGLNAGILYMMMIPLGIMGVIGYRWWARERQL' A
#
# COMPACT_ATOMS: atom_id res chain seq x y z
N MET A 1 -23.81 7.42 -19.33
CA MET A 1 -22.94 6.23 -19.48
C MET A 1 -21.47 6.56 -19.75
N LYS A 2 -21.12 7.51 -20.62
CA LYS A 2 -19.71 7.83 -20.99
C LYS A 2 -18.82 8.29 -19.81
N ARG A 3 -19.40 8.98 -18.81
CA ARG A 3 -18.66 9.46 -17.62
C ARG A 3 -18.21 8.33 -16.68
N GLY A 4 -19.03 7.29 -16.51
CA GLY A 4 -18.68 6.12 -15.68
C GLY A 4 -17.62 5.24 -16.33
N ALA A 5 -17.68 5.08 -17.65
CA ALA A 5 -16.66 4.34 -18.41
C ALA A 5 -15.27 4.98 -18.31
N GLY A 6 -15.19 6.33 -18.33
CA GLY A 6 -13.92 7.05 -18.16
C GLY A 6 -13.30 6.86 -16.77
N ILE A 7 -14.11 6.91 -15.71
CA ILE A 7 -13.63 6.66 -14.34
C ILE A 7 -13.16 5.21 -14.18
N PHE A 8 -13.92 4.25 -14.70
CA PHE A 8 -13.54 2.84 -14.66
C PHE A 8 -12.22 2.58 -15.39
N LEU A 9 -12.05 3.16 -16.58
CA LEU A 9 -10.80 3.06 -17.35
C LEU A 9 -9.62 3.69 -16.61
N LEU A 10 -9.82 4.84 -15.96
CA LEU A 10 -8.80 5.51 -15.15
C LEU A 10 -8.38 4.65 -13.96
N VAL A 11 -9.34 4.07 -13.23
CA VAL A 11 -9.06 3.15 -12.11
C VAL A 11 -8.28 1.92 -12.60
N ALA A 12 -8.71 1.31 -13.70
CA ALA A 12 -8.00 0.18 -14.29
C ALA A 12 -6.55 0.51 -14.68
N LEU A 13 -6.32 1.72 -15.22
CA LEU A 13 -4.98 2.18 -15.58
C LEU A 13 -4.10 2.44 -14.34
N VAL A 14 -4.67 3.00 -13.27
CA VAL A 14 -3.95 3.24 -12.01
C VAL A 14 -3.53 1.93 -11.34
N LEU A 15 -4.34 0.87 -11.45
CA LEU A 15 -4.01 -0.45 -10.91
C LEU A 15 -2.82 -1.14 -11.61
N LEU A 16 -2.44 -0.69 -12.81
CA LEU A 16 -1.29 -1.23 -13.57
C LEU A 16 0.05 -0.58 -13.18
N ILE A 17 0.03 0.59 -12.52
CA ILE A 17 1.24 1.33 -12.08
C ILE A 17 2.23 0.47 -11.25
N PRO A 18 1.81 -0.33 -10.24
CA PRO A 18 2.76 -1.10 -9.43
C PRO A 18 3.50 -2.20 -10.21
N VAL A 19 2.98 -2.66 -11.35
CA VAL A 19 3.61 -3.69 -12.17
C VAL A 19 4.76 -3.11 -13.01
N LEU A 20 4.65 -1.84 -13.40
CA LEU A 20 5.60 -1.17 -14.29
C LEU A 20 6.65 -0.36 -13.54
N THR A 21 6.56 -0.26 -12.21
CA THR A 21 7.42 0.60 -11.41
C THR A 21 8.40 -0.21 -10.57
N GLN A 22 9.67 0.21 -10.59
CA GLN A 22 10.66 -0.24 -9.61
C GLN A 22 10.34 0.38 -8.24
N ALA A 23 10.86 -0.19 -7.15
CA ALA A 23 10.66 0.36 -5.81
C ALA A 23 10.99 1.87 -5.79
N GLN A 24 10.00 2.70 -5.44
CA GLN A 24 10.09 4.16 -5.56
C GLN A 24 10.84 4.82 -4.41
N CYS A 25 11.12 4.09 -3.32
CA CYS A 25 11.82 4.62 -2.16
C CYS A 25 13.34 4.44 -2.32
N SER A 26 14.06 5.55 -2.52
CA SER A 26 15.52 5.58 -2.68
C SER A 26 16.27 5.00 -1.48
N ILE A 27 15.71 5.13 -0.27
CA ILE A 27 16.27 4.53 0.94
C ILE A 27 16.18 3.01 0.87
N CYS A 28 15.06 2.45 0.44
CA CYS A 28 14.86 1.00 0.34
C CYS A 28 15.85 0.35 -0.64
N THR A 29 16.12 1.00 -1.78
CA THR A 29 17.10 0.52 -2.76
C THR A 29 18.52 0.55 -2.20
N LYS A 30 18.89 1.63 -1.48
CA LYS A 30 20.20 1.74 -0.84
C LYS A 30 20.36 0.72 0.30
N THR A 31 19.31 0.48 1.08
CA THR A 31 19.32 -0.55 2.12
C THR A 31 19.47 -1.94 1.48
N ALA A 32 18.72 -2.26 0.43
CA ALA A 32 18.84 -3.53 -0.27
C ALA A 32 20.26 -3.80 -0.77
N SER A 33 20.97 -2.78 -1.29
CA SER A 33 22.35 -2.95 -1.77
C SER A 33 23.40 -3.11 -0.66
N GLN A 34 23.08 -2.73 0.58
CA GLN A 34 23.94 -2.99 1.75
C GLN A 34 23.60 -4.32 2.43
N LEU A 35 22.47 -4.93 2.07
CA LEU A 35 22.02 -6.22 2.54
C LEU A 35 22.57 -7.33 1.62
N GLY A 36 22.92 -8.49 2.17
CA GLY A 36 23.26 -9.66 1.36
C GLY A 36 22.06 -10.18 0.56
N GLU A 37 22.31 -11.05 -0.43
CA GLU A 37 21.30 -11.64 -1.33
C GLU A 37 20.03 -12.15 -0.63
N GLY A 38 20.17 -12.84 0.51
CA GLY A 38 19.04 -13.37 1.27
C GLY A 38 18.13 -12.28 1.83
N PRO A 39 18.64 -11.42 2.73
CA PRO A 39 17.87 -10.31 3.30
C PRO A 39 17.34 -9.31 2.27
N ALA A 40 18.10 -9.05 1.20
CA ALA A 40 17.70 -8.11 0.15
C ALA A 40 16.41 -8.55 -0.58
N LYS A 41 16.22 -9.86 -0.81
CA LYS A 41 15.00 -10.42 -1.44
C LYS A 41 13.75 -10.26 -0.58
N GLY A 42 13.89 -10.25 0.75
CA GLY A 42 12.78 -10.12 1.70
C GLY A 42 12.36 -8.67 2.01
N LEU A 43 13.13 -7.67 1.58
CA LEU A 43 12.98 -6.29 2.04
C LEU A 43 11.61 -5.68 1.69
N ASN A 44 11.12 -5.91 0.47
CA ASN A 44 9.82 -5.36 0.04
C ASN A 44 8.65 -5.93 0.84
N ALA A 45 8.70 -7.22 1.19
CA ALA A 45 7.69 -7.84 2.05
C ALA A 45 7.69 -7.22 3.45
N GLY A 46 8.89 -6.93 4.00
CA GLY A 46 9.03 -6.21 5.27
C GLY A 46 8.44 -4.80 5.23
N ILE A 47 8.67 -4.05 4.15
CA ILE A 47 8.10 -2.69 3.97
C ILE A 47 6.57 -2.78 3.92
N LEU A 48 6.01 -3.69 3.13
CA LEU A 48 4.56 -3.88 3.05
C LEU A 48 3.96 -4.25 4.40
N TYR A 49 4.59 -5.15 5.15
CA TYR A 49 4.18 -5.49 6.50
C TYR A 49 4.14 -4.26 7.43
N MET A 50 5.21 -3.46 7.42
CA MET A 50 5.31 -2.25 8.22
C MET A 50 4.32 -1.16 7.81
N MET A 51 3.92 -1.09 6.54
CA MET A 51 2.88 -0.16 6.07
C MET A 51 1.48 -0.64 6.40
N MET A 52 1.21 -1.95 6.32
CA MET A 52 -0.12 -2.50 6.57
C MET A 52 -0.53 -2.42 8.04
N ILE A 53 0.40 -2.60 8.98
CA ILE A 53 0.11 -2.51 10.42
C ILE A 53 -0.53 -1.18 10.83
N PRO A 54 0.11 -0.01 10.62
CA PRO A 54 -0.45 1.27 11.06
C PRO A 54 -1.78 1.58 10.38
N LEU A 55 -1.92 1.25 9.09
CA LEU A 55 -3.17 1.41 8.36
C LEU A 55 -4.28 0.50 8.93
N GLY A 56 -3.96 -0.75 9.25
CA GLY A 56 -4.87 -1.70 9.87
C GLY A 56 -5.32 -1.24 11.26
N ILE A 57 -4.40 -0.78 12.09
CA ILE A 57 -4.70 -0.23 13.42
C ILE A 57 -5.62 0.99 13.31
N MET A 58 -5.28 1.96 12.45
CA MET A 58 -6.12 3.13 12.21
C MET A 58 -7.50 2.75 11.71
N GLY A 59 -7.59 1.76 10.80
CA GLY A 59 -8.86 1.24 10.29
C GLY A 59 -9.73 0.62 11.39
N VAL A 60 -9.15 -0.22 12.26
CA VAL A 60 -9.87 -0.83 13.39
C VAL A 60 -10.35 0.23 14.38
N ILE A 61 -9.48 1.17 14.77
CA ILE A 61 -9.83 2.25 15.70
C ILE A 61 -10.94 3.12 15.12
N GLY A 62 -10.78 3.56 13.86
CA GLY A 62 -11.76 4.39 13.17
C GLY A 62 -13.12 3.70 13.03
N TYR A 63 -13.12 2.42 12.64
CA TYR A 63 -14.36 1.62 12.56
C TYR A 63 -15.05 1.49 13.92
N ARG A 64 -14.30 1.17 14.98
CA ARG A 64 -14.85 1.02 16.33
C ARG A 64 -15.41 2.33 16.88
N TRP A 65 -14.75 3.46 16.62
CA TRP A 65 -15.28 4.77 17.00
C TRP A 65 -16.59 5.05 16.28
N TRP A 66 -16.59 4.96 14.95
CA TRP A 66 -17.78 5.22 14.17
C TRP A 66 -18.96 4.31 14.55
N ALA A 67 -18.70 3.02 14.80
CA ALA A 67 -19.72 2.09 15.27
C ALA A 67 -20.30 2.49 16.64
N ARG A 68 -19.46 2.98 17.56
CA ARG A 68 -19.91 3.49 18.86
C ARG A 68 -20.78 4.72 18.71
N GLU A 69 -20.38 5.67 17.85
CA GLU A 69 -21.14 6.90 17.60
C GLU A 69 -22.50 6.62 16.94
N ARG A 70 -22.61 5.53 16.18
CA ARG A 70 -23.87 5.08 15.55
C ARG A 70 -24.79 4.31 16.51
N GLN A 71 -24.29 3.87 17.66
CA GLN A 71 -25.04 3.14 18.68
C GLN A 71 -25.50 4.05 19.85
N LEU A 72 -25.01 5.28 19.92
CA LEU A 72 -25.54 6.38 20.72
C LEU A 72 -26.61 7.13 19.92
#